data_AF-I4H621-F1
#
_entry.id   AF-I4H621-F1
#
_cell.length_a   1.000
_cell.length_b   1.000
_cell.length_c   1.000
_cell.angle_alpha   90.00
_cell.angle_beta   90.00
_cell.angle_gamma   90.00
#
_symmetry.space_group_name_H-M   'P 1'
#
loop_
_entity.id
_entity.type
_entity.pdbx_description
1 polymer ?
#
loop_
_entity_poly.entity_id
_entity_poly.type
_entity_poly.pdbx_seq_one_letter_code
_entity_poly.pdbx_strand_id
1 'polypeptide(L)' 'MATVLLKTGEFREIPDDQLISFLEENRDLIQDRQSPRKRAIKRPISSNVTSTSTK' A
#
# COMPACT_ATOMS: atom_id res chain seq x y z
N MET A 1 -9.95 12.68 -12.42
CA MET A 1 -10.92 11.74 -11.82
C MET A 1 -10.11 10.70 -11.05
N ALA A 2 -10.45 10.47 -9.78
CA ALA A 2 -9.80 9.47 -8.94
C ALA A 2 -10.74 8.29 -8.67
N THR A 3 -10.21 7.07 -8.69
CA THR A 3 -10.95 5.86 -8.31
C THR A 3 -10.62 5.48 -6.88
N VAL A 4 -11.63 5.35 -6.02
CA VAL A 4 -11.46 4.93 -4.63
C VAL A 4 -12.14 3.59 -4.39
N LEU A 5 -11.54 2.75 -3.53
CA LEU A 5 -12.14 1.50 -3.07
C LEU A 5 -12.87 1.75 -1.75
N LEU A 6 -14.19 1.58 -1.76
CA LEU A 6 -15.03 1.73 -0.59
C LEU A 6 -14.88 0.53 0.36
N LYS A 7 -15.33 0.70 1.61
CA LYS A 7 -15.35 -0.39 2.60
C LYS A 7 -16.26 -1.56 2.19
N THR A 8 -17.27 -1.28 1.36
CA THR A 8 -18.16 -2.28 0.76
C THR A 8 -17.44 -3.19 -0.25
N GLY A 9 -16.23 -2.83 -0.68
CA GLY A 9 -15.48 -3.53 -1.72
C GLY A 9 -15.78 -3.00 -3.13
N GLU A 10 -16.62 -1.99 -3.25
CA GLU A 10 -16.98 -1.38 -4.52
C GLU A 10 -16.02 -0.25 -4.89
N PHE A 11 -15.78 -0.10 -6.20
CA PHE A 11 -15.06 1.04 -6.72
C PHE A 11 -16.01 2.20 -7.00
N ARG A 12 -15.59 3.40 -6.62
CA ARG A 12 -16.30 4.64 -6.90
C ARG A 12 -15.36 5.63 -7.55
N GLU A 13 -15.84 6.29 -8.59
CA GLU A 13 -15.16 7.42 -9.20
C GLU A 13 -15.53 8.72 -8.50
N ILE A 14 -14.53 9.55 -8.22
CA ILE A 14 -14.67 10.83 -7.53
C ILE A 14 -14.01 11.91 -8.41
N PRO A 15 -14.71 13.03 -8.67
CA PRO A 15 -14.11 14.20 -9.32
C PRO A 15 -12.95 14.76 -8.51
N ASP A 16 -11.92 15.29 -9.19
CA ASP A 16 -10.71 15.74 -8.50
C ASP A 16 -11.00 16.87 -7.51
N ASP A 17 -11.95 17.75 -7.84
CA ASP A 17 -12.40 18.86 -7.00
C ASP A 17 -13.04 18.39 -5.68
N GLN A 18 -13.54 17.14 -5.64
CA GLN A 18 -14.19 16.55 -4.46
C GLN A 18 -13.29 15.55 -3.72
N LEU A 19 -12.12 15.22 -4.28
CA LEU A 19 -11.23 14.22 -3.72
C LEU A 19 -10.71 14.62 -2.34
N ILE A 20 -10.38 15.89 -2.16
CA ILE A 20 -9.87 16.40 -0.88
C ILE A 20 -10.94 16.28 0.20
N SER A 21 -12.16 16.76 -0.06
CA SER A 21 -13.28 16.64 0.88
C SER A 21 -13.59 15.20 1.23
N PHE A 22 -13.56 14.28 0.25
CA PHE A 22 -13.76 12.86 0.50
C PHE A 22 -12.69 12.27 1.44
N LEU A 23 -11.42 12.65 1.28
CA LEU A 23 -10.33 12.18 2.14
C LEU A 23 -10.44 12.74 3.56
N GLU A 24 -10.88 14.00 3.71
CA GLU A 24 -11.10 14.64 5.01
C GLU A 24 -12.24 13.96 5.79
N GLU A 25 -13.38 13.70 5.15
CA GLU A 25 -14.51 12.98 5.75
C GLU A 25 -14.13 11.58 6.24
N ASN A 26 -13.19 10.93 5.56
CA ASN A 26 -12.78 9.56 5.84
C ASN A 26 -11.43 9.47 6.58
N ARG A 27 -10.90 10.60 7.06
CA ARG A 27 -9.54 10.68 7.63
C ARG A 27 -9.32 9.69 8.77
N ASP A 28 -10.24 9.63 9.73
CA ASP A 28 -10.12 8.75 10.90
C ASP A 28 -10.10 7.28 10.49
N LEU A 29 -10.94 6.92 9.51
CA LEU A 29 -11.05 5.57 8.96
C LEU A 29 -9.81 5.13 8.18
N ILE A 30 -9.09 6.09 7.59
CA ILE A 30 -7.86 5.86 6.84
C ILE A 30 -6.66 5.79 7.80
N GLN A 31 -6.64 6.63 8.84
CA GLN A 31 -5.54 6.71 9.79
C GLN A 31 -5.42 5.47 10.67
N ASP A 32 -6.53 4.86 11.10
CA ASP A 32 -6.51 3.59 11.87
C ASP A 32 -5.85 2.43 11.09
N ARG A 33 -5.84 2.48 9.75
CA ARG A 33 -5.17 1.49 8.89
C ARG A 33 -3.66 1.70 8.74
N GLN A 34 -3.12 2.85 9.17
CA GLN A 34 -1.70 3.17 9.11
C GLN A 34 -0.90 2.65 10.31
N SER A 35 -1.52 1.88 11.22
CA SER A 35 -0.76 0.99 12.11
C SER A 35 0.25 0.21 11.26
N PRO A 36 1.56 0.20 11.61
CA PRO A 36 2.58 -0.34 10.74
C PRO A 36 2.23 -1.76 10.35
N ARG A 37 1.76 -1.94 9.12
CA ARG A 37 1.75 -3.24 8.48
C ARG A 37 3.23 -3.58 8.30
N LYS A 38 3.85 -4.17 9.33
CA LYS A 38 5.09 -4.96 9.26
C LYS A 38 4.80 -6.16 8.35
N ARG A 39 4.50 -5.91 7.08
CA ARG A 39 4.63 -6.93 6.06
C ARG A 39 6.12 -7.05 5.90
N ALA A 40 6.70 -8.10 6.47
CA ALA A 40 8.03 -8.52 6.10
C ALA A 40 8.00 -8.71 4.59
N ILE A 41 8.53 -7.75 3.84
CA ILE A 41 8.80 -7.93 2.42
C ILE A 41 9.89 -9.00 2.42
N LYS A 42 9.49 -10.24 2.17
CA LYS A 42 10.40 -11.37 2.05
C LYS A 42 11.19 -11.15 0.76
N ARG A 43 12.19 -10.27 0.82
CA ARG A 43 13.13 -10.09 -0.28
C ARG A 43 13.83 -11.44 -0.48
N PRO A 44 13.90 -11.96 -1.71
CA PRO A 44 14.73 -13.13 -1.95
C PRO A 44 16.15 -12.76 -1.54
N ILE A 45 16.70 -13.51 -0.57
CA ILE A 45 18.09 -13.39 -0.19
C ILE A 45 18.87 -13.87 -1.41
N SER A 46 19.63 -12.99 -2.06
CA SER A 46 20.59 -13.39 -3.09
C SER A 46 21.44 -14.50 -2.47
N SER A 47 21.28 -15.72 -2.95
CA SER A 47 22.15 -16.82 -2.58
C SER A 47 23.58 -16.37 -2.83
N ASN A 48 24.39 -16.29 -1.78
CA ASN A 48 25.84 -16.12 -1.89
C ASN A 48 26.32 -17.20 -2.87
N VAL A 49 26.70 -16.79 -4.08
CA VAL A 49 27.45 -17.65 -4.99
C VAL A 49 28.86 -17.70 -4.38
N THR A 50 29.06 -18.65 -3.46
CA THR A 50 30.39 -18.99 -2.97
C THR A 50 31.09 -19.71 -4.11
N SER A 51 31.71 -18.96 -5.02
CA SER A 51 32.66 -19.53 -5.98
C SER A 51 33.90 -19.95 -5.21
N THR A 52 33.94 -21.20 -4.75
CA THR A 52 35.14 -21.85 -4.23
C THR A 52 36.11 -22.03 -5.40
N SER A 53 37.00 -21.07 -5.60
CA SER A 53 38.17 -21.23 -6.45
C SER A 53 39.20 -22.08 -5.72
N THR A 54 39.24 -23.37 -6.01
CA THR A 54 40.37 -24.24 -5.65
C THR A 54 41.55 -23.91 -6.55
N LYS A 55 42.69 -23.54 -5.96
CA LYS A 55 43.99 -23.51 -6.61
C LYS A 55 45.00 -24.25 -5.74
#